data_AF-A0A2E3KZ16-F1
#
_entry.id   AF-A0A2E3KZ16-F1
#
_cell.length_a   1.000
_cell.length_b   1.000
_cell.length_c   1.000
_cell.angle_alpha   90.00
_cell.angle_beta   90.00
_cell.angle_gamma   90.00
#
_symmetry.space_group_name_H-M   'P 1'
#
loop_
_entity.id
_entity.type
_entity.pdbx_description
1 polymer ?
#
loop_
_entity_poly.entity_id
_entity_poly.type
_entity_poly.pdbx_seq_one_letter_code
_entity_poly.pdbx_strand_id
1 'polypeptide(L)'
;MGQKKLHKGTDGAGNADSFMRQLAERMEACPDAESLNDNVLIPFAAALENVCGARGYVLNIYGETSNIIFSGDPDDAEALYRLVEDYLESRADSTS
;
A
#
# COMPACT_ATOMS: atom_id res chain seq x y z
N MET A 1 33.98 -38.35 4.63
CA MET A 1 33.73 -37.10 3.90
C MET A 1 32.23 -36.85 3.87
N GLY A 2 31.70 -36.07 4.81
CA GLY A 2 30.26 -35.77 4.88
C GLY A 2 29.92 -34.57 4.01
N GLN A 3 29.06 -34.77 3.01
CA GLN A 3 28.55 -33.67 2.19
C GLN A 3 27.62 -32.81 3.04
N LYS A 4 28.04 -31.58 3.39
CA LYS A 4 27.14 -30.54 3.86
C LYS A 4 26.27 -30.11 2.69
N LYS A 5 24.99 -30.50 2.68
CA LYS A 5 24.00 -29.88 1.79
C LYS A 5 23.86 -28.42 2.20
N LEU A 6 24.35 -27.53 1.34
CA LEU A 6 24.12 -26.10 1.41
C LEU A 6 22.61 -25.89 1.17
N HIS A 7 21.87 -25.46 2.19
CA HIS A 7 20.51 -24.98 1.98
C HIS A 7 20.60 -23.68 1.17
N LYS A 8 20.17 -23.75 -0.09
CA LYS A 8 20.01 -22.61 -0.98
C LYS A 8 18.82 -21.80 -0.46
N GLY A 9 19.08 -20.60 0.04
CA GLY A 9 18.05 -19.70 0.56
C GLY A 9 17.02 -19.36 -0.51
N THR A 10 15.75 -19.59 -0.18
CA THR A 10 14.58 -19.16 -0.95
C THR A 10 13.49 -18.69 0.02
N ASP A 11 13.82 -17.80 0.95
CA ASP A 11 12.87 -17.36 1.99
C ASP A 11 12.13 -16.05 1.63
N GLY A 12 12.44 -15.43 0.47
CA GLY A 12 11.87 -14.13 0.08
C GLY A 12 10.59 -14.21 -0.75
N ALA A 13 10.51 -15.15 -1.71
CA ALA A 13 9.40 -15.18 -2.68
C ALA A 13 8.13 -15.84 -2.13
N GLY A 14 8.25 -16.84 -1.24
CA GLY A 14 7.09 -17.57 -0.71
C GLY A 14 6.26 -16.82 0.33
N ASN A 15 6.82 -15.76 0.95
CA ASN A 15 6.18 -15.08 2.07
C ASN A 15 5.21 -13.98 1.60
N ALA A 16 5.60 -13.18 0.60
CA ALA A 16 4.75 -12.13 0.05
C ALA A 16 3.52 -12.71 -0.65
N ASP A 17 3.71 -13.73 -1.49
CA ASP A 17 2.59 -14.41 -2.17
C ASP A 17 1.64 -15.11 -1.18
N SER A 18 2.19 -15.69 -0.11
CA SER A 18 1.39 -16.28 0.97
C SER A 18 0.59 -15.22 1.73
N PHE A 19 1.19 -14.06 2.03
CA PHE A 19 0.51 -12.95 2.68
C PHE A 19 -0.61 -12.38 1.82
N MET A 20 -0.37 -12.17 0.51
CA MET A 20 -1.40 -11.71 -0.42
C MET A 20 -2.58 -12.68 -0.48
N ARG A 21 -2.32 -13.98 -0.52
CA ARG A 21 -3.38 -15.00 -0.50
C ARG A 21 -4.18 -14.96 0.80
N GLN A 22 -3.52 -14.88 1.95
CA GLN A 22 -4.21 -14.79 3.25
C GLN A 22 -5.07 -13.52 3.38
N LEU A 23 -4.59 -12.40 2.84
CA LEU A 23 -5.35 -11.16 2.83
C LEU A 23 -6.60 -11.28 1.95
N ALA A 24 -6.47 -11.86 0.76
CA ALA A 24 -7.60 -12.12 -0.15
C ALA A 24 -8.63 -13.07 0.47
N GLU A 25 -8.19 -14.20 1.05
CA GLU A 25 -9.06 -15.15 1.76
C GLU A 25 -9.88 -14.46 2.86
N ARG A 26 -9.26 -13.50 3.58
CA ARG A 26 -9.93 -12.75 4.65
C ARG A 26 -10.93 -11.72 4.12
N MET A 27 -10.65 -11.11 2.98
CA MET A 27 -11.59 -10.21 2.29
C MET A 27 -12.80 -10.98 1.75
N GLU A 28 -12.57 -12.13 1.11
CA GLU A 28 -13.64 -12.99 0.56
C GLU A 28 -14.53 -13.61 1.65
N ALA A 29 -13.99 -13.83 2.85
CA ALA A 29 -14.76 -14.35 3.99
C ALA A 29 -15.75 -13.33 4.59
N CYS A 30 -15.69 -12.06 4.20
CA CYS A 30 -16.60 -11.03 4.69
C CYS A 30 -17.96 -11.15 3.97
N PRO A 31 -19.08 -11.34 4.70
CA PRO A 31 -20.39 -11.58 4.11
C PRO A 31 -20.98 -10.38 3.35
N ASP A 32 -20.50 -9.16 3.61
CA ASP A 32 -21.00 -7.93 3.01
C ASP A 32 -19.93 -6.82 3.02
N ALA A 33 -20.26 -5.69 2.39
CA ALA A 33 -19.35 -4.56 2.29
C ALA A 33 -19.04 -3.89 3.64
N GLU A 34 -20.00 -3.90 4.58
CA GLU A 34 -19.80 -3.31 5.92
C GLU A 34 -18.75 -4.11 6.69
N SER A 35 -18.91 -5.43 6.75
CA SER A 35 -17.95 -6.33 7.38
C SER A 35 -16.58 -6.32 6.71
N LEU A 36 -16.50 -6.19 5.38
CA LEU A 36 -15.23 -6.03 4.67
C LEU A 36 -14.50 -4.74 5.07
N ASN A 37 -15.24 -3.64 5.15
CA ASN A 37 -14.68 -2.33 5.55
C ASN A 37 -14.16 -2.37 6.99
N ASP A 38 -14.99 -2.83 7.93
CA ASP A 38 -14.69 -2.81 9.35
C ASP A 38 -13.58 -3.78 9.75
N ASN A 39 -13.54 -4.97 9.13
CA ASN A 39 -12.66 -6.05 9.58
C ASN A 39 -11.35 -6.14 8.79
N VAL A 40 -11.26 -5.55 7.59
CA VAL A 40 -10.08 -5.68 6.73
C VAL A 40 -9.59 -4.35 6.21
N LEU A 41 -10.43 -3.58 5.49
CA LEU A 41 -9.94 -2.40 4.77
C LEU A 41 -9.50 -1.26 5.70
N ILE A 42 -10.34 -0.88 6.67
CA ILE A 42 -10.02 0.18 7.64
C ILE A 42 -8.81 -0.22 8.51
N PRO A 43 -8.75 -1.44 9.10
CA PRO A 43 -7.57 -1.86 9.86
C PRO A 43 -6.29 -1.92 9.04
N PHE A 44 -6.37 -2.36 7.78
CA PHE A 44 -5.21 -2.42 6.89
C PHE A 44 -4.68 -1.02 6.56
N ALA A 45 -5.57 -0.09 6.19
CA ALA A 45 -5.20 1.30 5.92
C ALA A 45 -4.58 1.96 7.16
N ALA A 46 -5.20 1.81 8.33
CA ALA A 46 -4.66 2.34 9.59
C ALA A 46 -3.30 1.74 9.95
N ALA A 47 -3.09 0.44 9.74
CA ALA A 47 -1.79 -0.19 9.96
C ALA A 47 -0.73 0.34 8.97
N LEU A 48 -1.11 0.52 7.71
CA LEU A 48 -0.25 1.08 6.66
C LEU A 48 0.15 2.51 7.02
N GLU A 49 -0.81 3.38 7.33
CA GLU A 49 -0.58 4.77 7.75
C GLU A 49 0.36 4.86 8.96
N ASN A 50 0.15 4.03 9.99
CA ASN A 50 0.99 4.03 11.19
C ASN A 50 2.44 3.66 10.87
N VAL A 51 2.66 2.61 10.07
CA VAL A 51 4.02 2.14 9.73
C VAL A 51 4.71 3.11 8.77
N CYS A 52 3.98 3.60 7.76
CA CYS A 52 4.46 4.55 6.78
C CYS A 52 4.78 5.90 7.42
N GLY A 53 3.87 6.46 8.21
CA GLY A 53 4.07 7.72 8.91
C GLY A 53 5.26 7.67 9.87
N ALA A 54 5.42 6.57 10.63
CA ALA A 54 6.58 6.37 11.51
C ALA A 54 7.93 6.32 10.75
N ARG A 55 7.91 6.07 9.44
CA ARG A 55 9.09 5.98 8.57
C ARG A 55 9.22 7.16 7.60
N GLY A 56 8.36 8.18 7.72
CA GLY A 56 8.40 9.39 6.89
C GLY A 56 7.78 9.24 5.49
N TYR A 57 7.00 8.19 5.24
CA TYR A 57 6.25 8.06 3.98
C TYR A 57 4.99 8.95 4.04
N VAL A 58 4.64 9.55 2.90
CA VAL A 58 3.37 10.27 2.70
C VAL A 58 2.44 9.39 1.89
N LEU A 59 1.29 9.02 2.46
CA LEU A 59 0.25 8.24 1.79
C LEU A 59 -0.73 9.21 1.11
N ASN A 60 -0.92 9.09 -0.20
CA ASN A 60 -1.91 9.90 -0.92
C ASN A 60 -3.03 8.99 -1.47
N ILE A 61 -4.27 9.27 -1.06
CA ILE A 61 -5.47 8.57 -1.51
C ILE A 61 -6.34 9.59 -2.25
N TYR A 62 -6.60 9.37 -3.55
CA TYR A 62 -7.42 10.27 -4.36
C TYR A 62 -8.53 9.52 -5.09
N GLY A 63 -9.78 9.73 -4.68
CA GLY A 63 -10.96 9.10 -5.29
C GLY A 63 -11.00 7.58 -5.10
N GLU A 64 -11.34 6.83 -6.15
CA GLU A 64 -11.43 5.36 -6.14
C GLU A 64 -10.09 4.65 -6.42
N THR A 65 -9.01 5.40 -6.64
CA THR A 65 -7.67 4.86 -6.95
C THR A 65 -6.62 5.38 -5.98
N SER A 66 -5.54 4.61 -5.78
CA SER A 66 -4.45 5.00 -4.89
C SER A 66 -3.10 4.83 -5.59
N ASN A 67 -2.15 5.71 -5.26
CA ASN A 67 -0.77 5.64 -5.69
C ASN A 67 0.13 5.73 -4.45
N ILE A 68 1.15 4.87 -4.38
CA ILE A 68 2.19 4.95 -3.34
C ILE A 68 3.46 5.46 -4.00
N ILE A 69 3.96 6.62 -3.55
CA ILE A 69 5.18 7.23 -4.04
C ILE A 69 6.19 7.34 -2.89
N PHE A 70 7.45 6.96 -3.16
CA PHE A 70 8.56 7.10 -2.22
C PHE A 70 9.59 8.05 -2.84
N SER A 71 9.75 9.25 -2.27
CA SER A 71 10.69 10.25 -2.76
C SER A 71 12.09 10.07 -2.19
N GLY A 72 12.22 9.61 -0.93
CA GLY A 72 13.50 9.53 -0.22
C GLY A 72 14.07 10.88 0.22
N ASP A 73 13.53 11.99 -0.29
CA ASP A 73 13.83 13.38 0.06
C ASP A 73 12.54 14.12 0.46
N PRO A 74 12.50 14.85 1.60
CA PRO A 74 11.36 15.68 2.01
C PRO A 74 10.99 16.79 1.01
N ASP A 75 11.96 17.39 0.32
CA ASP A 75 11.71 18.49 -0.62
C ASP A 75 10.98 17.97 -1.88
N ASP A 76 11.33 16.75 -2.30
CA ASP A 76 10.66 16.04 -3.38
C ASP A 76 9.23 15.62 -2.99
N ALA A 77 8.99 15.30 -1.72
CA ALA A 77 7.65 14.92 -1.26
C ALA A 77 6.66 16.10 -1.37
N GLU A 78 7.09 17.31 -1.01
CA GLU A 78 6.28 18.51 -1.17
C GLU A 78 6.07 18.86 -2.65
N ALA A 79 7.10 18.73 -3.48
CA ALA A 79 6.99 18.95 -4.92
C ALA A 79 6.00 17.99 -5.58
N LEU A 80 6.04 16.71 -5.22
CA LEU A 80 5.10 15.68 -5.70
C LEU A 80 3.67 15.94 -5.24
N TYR A 81 3.47 16.37 -3.99
CA TYR A 81 2.15 16.75 -3.48
C TYR A 81 1.55 17.89 -4.32
N ARG A 82 2.30 18.99 -4.49
CA ARG A 82 1.84 20.14 -5.28
C ARG A 82 1.56 19.78 -6.74
N LEU A 83 2.42 18.95 -7.35
CA LEU A 83 2.22 18.46 -8.73
C LEU A 83 0.90 17.69 -8.88
N VAL A 84 0.56 16.85 -7.89
CA VAL A 84 -0.69 16.08 -7.90
C VAL A 84 -1.88 17.03 -7.72
N GLU A 85 -1.85 17.95 -6.76
CA GLU A 85 -2.91 18.95 -6.57
C GLU A 85 -3.16 19.77 -7.84
N ASP A 86 -2.11 20.34 -8.44
CA ASP A 86 -2.21 21.13 -9.66
C ASP A 86 -2.84 20.34 -10.82
N TYR A 87 -2.45 19.07 -10.99
CA TYR A 87 -3.03 18.18 -12.01
C TYR A 87 -4.53 17.96 -11.79
N LEU A 88 -4.96 17.76 -10.54
CA LEU A 88 -6.33 17.47 -10.19
C LEU A 88 -7.24 18.69 -10.35
N GLU A 89 -6.77 19.87 -9.90
CA GLU A 89 -7.46 21.15 -10.11
C GLU A 89 -7.67 21.42 -11.61
N SER A 90 -6.62 21.24 -12.42
CA SER A 90 -6.70 21.46 -13.88
C SER A 90 -7.75 20.57 -14.57
N ARG A 91 -8.04 19.40 -14.01
CA ARG A 91 -9.00 18.43 -14.55
C ARG A 91 -10.44 18.75 -14.15
N ALA A 92 -10.64 19.26 -12.93
CA ALA A 92 -11.95 19.72 -12.45
C ALA A 92 -12.47 20.91 -13.28
N ASP A 93 -11.56 21.82 -13.66
CA ASP A 93 -11.91 22.98 -14.49
C ASP A 93 -12.21 22.63 -15.96
N SER A 94 -11.62 21.55 -16.48
CA SER A 94 -11.84 21.11 -17.87
C SER A 94 -13.08 20.22 -18.06
N THR A 95 -13.82 19.93 -16.98
CA THR A 95 -15.09 19.18 -17.01
C THR A 95 -16.31 20.00 -16.58
N SER A 96 -16.16 21.31 -16.38
CA SER A 96 -17.23 22.27 -16.04
C SER A 96 -17.74 23.06 -17.24
#